data_AF-A0A7V8DBE7-F1
#
_entry.id   AF-A0A7V8DBE7-F1
#
_cell.length_a   1.000
_cell.length_b   1.000
_cell.length_c   1.000
_cell.angle_alpha   90.00
_cell.angle_beta   90.00
_cell.angle_gamma   90.00
#
_symmetry.space_group_name_H-M   'P 1'
#
loop_
_entity.id
_entity.type
_entity.pdbx_description
1 polymer ?
#
loop_
_entity_poly.entity_id
_entity_poly.type
_entity_poly.pdbx_seq_one_letter_code
_entity_poly.pdbx_strand_id
1 'polypeptide(L)'
;MPEVVDAGLKLTRVVRGVDEILLLENGLLASSDAHRLSERAKSSEGIYNGIGEFARRDFRAPIHGPTYLLEAIRAQGRKGVSIQRYKGLGEMNAEQLWETTLDKDARSLLQVYVDHADTADSMFTRLMGELVEPRRDFIQEFALEAEVDA
;
A
#
# COMPACT_ATOMS: atom_id res chain seq x y z
N MET A 1 -2.27 -17.65 -23.43
CA MET A 1 -1.43 -18.54 -22.61
C MET A 1 0.01 -18.11 -22.79
N PRO A 2 0.89 -18.26 -21.78
CA PRO A 2 2.30 -17.91 -21.93
C PRO A 2 2.97 -18.78 -23.00
N GLU A 3 3.83 -18.16 -23.81
CA GLU A 3 4.65 -18.80 -24.84
C GLU A 3 6.10 -18.82 -24.35
N VAL A 4 6.75 -19.99 -24.39
CA VAL A 4 8.18 -20.10 -24.07
C VAL A 4 8.98 -19.71 -25.31
N VAL A 5 9.85 -18.73 -25.18
CA VAL A 5 10.76 -18.25 -26.23
C VAL A 5 12.21 -18.32 -25.73
N ASP A 6 13.19 -18.23 -26.63
CA ASP A 6 14.63 -18.36 -26.26
C ASP A 6 15.05 -17.37 -25.15
N ALA A 7 14.54 -16.15 -25.20
CA ALA A 7 14.83 -15.09 -24.23
C ALA A 7 14.06 -15.21 -22.90
N GLY A 8 13.06 -16.09 -22.78
CA GLY A 8 12.24 -16.24 -21.57
C GLY A 8 10.77 -16.59 -21.82
N LEU A 9 9.87 -16.09 -20.97
CA LEU A 9 8.43 -16.34 -21.07
C LEU A 9 7.70 -15.13 -21.65
N LYS A 10 7.11 -15.28 -22.83
CA LYS A 10 6.31 -14.25 -23.49
C LYS A 10 4.85 -14.39 -23.09
N LEU A 11 4.31 -13.33 -22.49
CA LEU A 11 2.91 -13.19 -22.14
C LEU A 11 2.27 -12.21 -23.12
N THR A 12 1.13 -12.56 -23.69
CA THR A 12 0.38 -11.67 -24.57
C THR A 12 -1.06 -11.60 -24.09
N ARG A 13 -1.57 -10.37 -23.98
CA ARG A 13 -2.99 -10.10 -23.70
C ARG A 13 -3.49 -8.95 -24.57
N VAL A 14 -4.78 -8.97 -24.88
CA VAL A 14 -5.44 -7.86 -25.58
C VAL A 14 -6.17 -7.01 -24.55
N VAL A 15 -5.83 -5.73 -24.46
CA VAL A 15 -6.51 -4.77 -23.56
C VAL A 15 -7.07 -3.66 -24.41
N ARG A 16 -8.41 -3.53 -24.43
CA ARG A 16 -9.13 -2.50 -25.21
C ARG A 16 -8.73 -2.48 -26.69
N GLY A 17 -8.50 -3.66 -27.28
CA GLY A 17 -8.13 -3.81 -28.69
C GLY A 17 -6.65 -3.55 -29.01
N VAL A 18 -5.82 -3.30 -28.00
CA VAL A 18 -4.36 -3.16 -28.15
C VAL A 18 -3.69 -4.42 -27.61
N ASP A 19 -2.74 -4.96 -28.37
CA ASP A 19 -1.90 -6.07 -27.94
C ASP A 19 -0.84 -5.57 -26.97
N GLU A 20 -0.89 -6.08 -25.73
CA GLU A 20 0.18 -5.93 -24.75
C GLU A 20 1.01 -7.21 -24.71
N ILE A 21 2.29 -7.07 -25.02
CA ILE A 21 3.28 -8.14 -24.95
C ILE A 21 4.22 -7.84 -23.78
N LEU A 22 4.34 -8.78 -22.86
CA LEU A 22 5.24 -8.71 -21.72
C LEU A 22 6.19 -9.91 -21.76
N LEU A 23 7.50 -9.64 -21.80
CA LEU A 23 8.53 -10.68 -21.79
C LEU A 23 9.12 -10.77 -20.38
N LEU A 24 8.96 -11.94 -19.75
CA LEU A 24 9.69 -12.29 -18.54
C LEU A 24 11.01 -12.92 -18.95
N GLU A 25 12.07 -12.13 -18.93
CA GLU A 25 13.39 -12.59 -19.34
C GLU A 25 13.95 -13.67 -18.42
N ASN A 26 14.82 -14.52 -18.98
CA ASN A 26 15.51 -15.57 -18.20
C ASN A 26 16.24 -15.02 -16.96
N GLY A 27 16.83 -13.83 -17.06
CA GLY A 27 17.49 -13.18 -15.92
C GLY A 27 16.54 -12.84 -14.78
N LEU A 28 15.32 -12.39 -15.09
CA LEU A 28 14.28 -12.13 -14.10
C LEU A 28 13.76 -13.43 -13.48
N LEU A 29 13.54 -14.47 -14.30
CA LEU A 29 13.10 -15.78 -13.83
C LEU A 29 14.12 -16.47 -12.91
N ALA A 30 15.42 -16.23 -13.13
CA ALA A 30 16.51 -16.72 -12.29
C ALA A 30 16.87 -15.77 -11.12
N SER A 31 16.16 -14.65 -10.97
CA SER A 31 16.46 -13.68 -9.92
C SER A 31 16.17 -14.22 -8.52
N SER A 32 16.83 -13.66 -7.52
CA SER A 32 16.58 -14.00 -6.11
C SER A 32 15.12 -13.74 -5.69
N ASP A 33 14.48 -12.71 -6.24
CA ASP A 33 13.08 -12.40 -5.96
C ASP A 33 12.13 -13.42 -6.60
N ALA A 34 12.42 -13.90 -7.81
CA ALA A 34 11.65 -14.99 -8.43
C ALA A 34 11.78 -16.28 -7.62
N HIS A 35 12.98 -16.61 -7.14
CA HIS A 35 13.18 -17.74 -6.22
C HIS A 35 12.41 -17.59 -4.91
N ARG A 36 12.48 -16.41 -4.27
CA ARG A 36 11.71 -16.13 -3.03
C ARG A 36 10.21 -16.24 -3.25
N LEU A 37 9.70 -15.76 -4.38
CA LEU A 37 8.29 -15.87 -4.73
C LEU A 37 7.89 -17.33 -4.94
N SER A 38 8.71 -18.12 -5.64
CA SER A 38 8.48 -19.55 -5.87
C SER A 38 8.45 -20.34 -4.55
N GLU A 39 9.40 -20.08 -3.64
CA GLU A 39 9.40 -20.72 -2.31
C GLU A 39 8.14 -20.37 -1.50
N ARG A 40 7.69 -19.11 -1.54
CA ARG A 40 6.45 -18.70 -0.86
C ARG A 40 5.22 -19.35 -1.50
N ALA A 41 5.19 -19.49 -2.82
CA ALA A 41 4.08 -20.09 -3.55
C ALA A 41 3.88 -21.58 -3.19
N LYS A 42 4.94 -22.31 -2.85
CA LYS A 42 4.83 -23.71 -2.37
C LYS A 42 3.93 -23.85 -1.14
N SER A 43 3.94 -22.87 -0.23
CA SER A 43 3.09 -22.90 0.97
C SER A 43 1.60 -22.79 0.68
N SER A 44 1.23 -22.20 -0.46
CA SER A 44 -0.16 -22.04 -0.91
C SER A 44 -0.54 -22.96 -2.07
N GLU A 45 0.39 -23.81 -2.51
CA GLU A 45 0.17 -24.78 -3.58
C GLU A 45 -0.94 -25.78 -3.17
N GLY A 46 -1.85 -26.08 -4.10
CA GLY A 46 -2.97 -26.97 -3.82
C GLY A 46 -4.16 -26.32 -3.11
N ILE A 47 -3.95 -25.28 -2.28
CA ILE A 47 -5.02 -24.64 -1.50
C ILE A 47 -6.03 -23.93 -2.40
N TYR A 48 -5.56 -23.33 -3.50
CA TYR A 48 -6.38 -22.54 -4.41
C TYR A 48 -6.52 -23.17 -5.81
N ASN A 49 -6.37 -24.50 -5.91
CA ASN A 49 -6.48 -25.24 -7.19
C ASN A 49 -7.93 -25.37 -7.71
N GLY A 50 -8.89 -24.66 -7.11
CA GLY A 50 -10.29 -24.68 -7.48
C GLY A 50 -11.04 -23.49 -6.88
N ILE A 51 -12.36 -23.48 -7.06
CA ILE A 51 -13.22 -22.45 -6.49
C ILE A 51 -13.55 -22.85 -5.05
N GLY A 52 -13.07 -22.06 -4.08
CA GLY A 52 -13.46 -22.18 -2.68
C GLY A 52 -14.77 -21.42 -2.39
N GLU A 53 -15.33 -21.60 -1.20
CA GLU A 53 -16.42 -20.76 -0.70
C GLU A 53 -15.99 -20.06 0.59
N PHE A 54 -16.17 -18.75 0.66
CA PHE A 54 -16.07 -18.00 1.91
C PHE A 54 -17.45 -17.83 2.51
N ALA A 55 -17.61 -18.26 3.77
CA ALA A 55 -18.86 -18.14 4.51
C ALA A 55 -18.63 -17.37 5.82
N ARG A 56 -19.43 -16.31 6.04
CA ARG A 56 -19.45 -15.56 7.30
C ARG A 56 -20.89 -15.12 7.62
N ARG A 57 -21.45 -15.65 8.71
CA ARG A 57 -22.87 -15.44 9.08
C ARG A 57 -23.76 -15.75 7.87
N ASP A 58 -24.50 -14.76 7.37
CA ASP A 58 -25.42 -14.89 6.24
C ASP A 58 -24.77 -14.59 4.88
N PHE A 59 -23.47 -14.23 4.84
CA PHE A 59 -22.76 -13.97 3.59
C PHE A 59 -22.00 -15.21 3.11
N ARG A 60 -22.22 -15.58 1.84
CA ARG A 60 -21.47 -16.60 1.12
C ARG A 60 -21.00 -16.05 -0.23
N ALA A 61 -19.77 -16.34 -0.61
CA ALA A 61 -19.24 -15.97 -1.91
C ALA A 61 -18.20 -16.99 -2.42
N PRO A 62 -18.16 -17.25 -3.74
CA PRO A 62 -17.10 -18.06 -4.34
C PRO A 62 -15.75 -17.33 -4.24
N ILE A 63 -14.68 -18.08 -4.03
CA ILE A 63 -13.30 -17.59 -3.91
C ILE A 63 -12.46 -18.24 -5.00
N HIS A 64 -11.94 -17.43 -5.91
CA HIS A 64 -11.11 -17.88 -7.03
C HIS A 64 -9.60 -17.90 -6.73
N GLY A 65 -9.21 -17.48 -5.53
CA GLY A 65 -7.80 -17.38 -5.14
C GLY A 65 -7.58 -16.57 -3.86
N PRO A 66 -6.30 -16.45 -3.42
CA PRO A 66 -5.96 -15.80 -2.17
C PRO A 66 -6.30 -14.31 -2.13
N THR A 67 -6.12 -13.59 -3.25
CA THR A 67 -6.45 -12.16 -3.33
C THR A 67 -7.96 -11.93 -3.15
N TYR A 68 -8.77 -12.75 -3.81
CA TYR A 68 -10.23 -12.65 -3.70
C TYR A 68 -10.70 -12.97 -2.27
N LEU A 69 -10.08 -13.95 -1.60
CA LEU A 69 -10.35 -14.23 -0.19
C LEU A 69 -10.06 -13.03 0.70
N LEU A 70 -8.90 -12.40 0.54
CA LEU A 70 -8.50 -11.22 1.31
C LEU A 70 -9.48 -10.07 1.10
N GLU A 71 -9.89 -9.82 -0.14
CA GLU A 71 -10.88 -8.79 -0.49
C GLU A 71 -12.24 -9.08 0.16
N ALA A 72 -12.73 -10.32 0.06
CA ALA A 72 -13.99 -10.74 0.68
C ALA A 72 -13.97 -10.56 2.21
N ILE A 73 -12.87 -10.95 2.86
CA ILE A 73 -12.65 -10.75 4.30
C ILE A 73 -12.65 -9.27 4.65
N ARG A 74 -11.89 -8.43 3.92
CA ARG A 74 -11.82 -6.99 4.16
C ARG A 74 -13.18 -6.31 3.96
N ALA A 75 -13.90 -6.66 2.90
CA ALA A 75 -15.22 -6.11 2.61
C ALA A 75 -16.23 -6.44 3.71
N GLN A 76 -16.29 -7.71 4.15
CA GLN A 76 -17.15 -8.09 5.27
C GLN A 76 -16.67 -7.49 6.60
N GLY A 77 -15.37 -7.34 6.80
CA GLY A 77 -14.78 -6.74 8.01
C GLY A 77 -15.15 -5.25 8.17
N ARG A 78 -15.23 -4.52 7.06
CA ARG A 78 -15.60 -3.09 7.04
C ARG A 78 -17.11 -2.84 7.09
N LYS A 79 -17.93 -3.86 6.83
CA LYS A 79 -19.40 -3.68 6.77
C LYS A 79 -19.94 -3.22 8.12
N GLY A 80 -20.55 -2.04 8.14
CA GLY A 80 -21.13 -1.43 9.34
C GLY A 80 -20.13 -0.64 10.20
N VAL A 81 -18.86 -0.53 9.78
CA VAL A 81 -17.87 0.31 10.44
C VAL A 81 -17.79 1.64 9.71
N SER A 82 -17.99 2.74 10.44
CA SER A 82 -17.64 4.07 9.97
C SER A 82 -16.22 4.39 10.42
N ILE A 83 -15.38 4.85 9.50
CA ILE A 83 -14.00 5.25 9.78
C ILE A 83 -13.91 6.75 9.55
N GLN A 84 -13.47 7.49 10.57
CA GLN A 84 -13.20 8.92 10.48
C GLN A 84 -11.71 9.16 10.72
N ARG A 85 -11.06 9.83 9.76
CA ARG A 85 -9.68 10.31 9.88
C ARG A 85 -9.75 11.76 10.33
N TYR A 86 -9.24 12.06 11.53
CA TYR A 86 -9.11 13.43 12.01
C TYR A 86 -7.94 14.11 11.28
N LYS A 87 -8.21 15.18 10.53
CA LYS A 87 -7.19 15.93 9.79
C LYS A 87 -6.68 17.15 10.56
N GLY A 88 -7.49 17.64 11.50
CA GLY A 88 -7.10 18.68 12.45
C GLY A 88 -7.64 18.40 13.85
N LEU A 89 -6.98 18.98 14.86
CA LEU A 89 -7.40 18.87 16.26
C LEU A 89 -8.80 19.45 16.50
N GLY A 90 -9.22 20.42 15.70
CA GLY A 90 -10.56 21.04 15.80
C GLY A 90 -11.71 20.16 15.30
N GLU A 91 -11.43 19.01 14.68
CA GLU A 91 -12.46 18.02 14.32
C GLU A 91 -12.85 17.14 15.52
N MET A 92 -12.05 17.16 16.59
CA MET A 92 -12.34 16.48 17.85
C MET A 92 -13.13 17.39 18.78
N ASN A 93 -14.04 16.80 19.55
CA ASN A 93 -14.63 17.51 20.68
C ASN A 93 -13.63 17.55 21.87
N ALA A 94 -13.92 18.36 22.89
CA ALA A 94 -13.01 18.58 24.01
C ALA A 94 -12.70 17.31 24.82
N GLU A 95 -13.68 16.43 25.00
CA GLU A 95 -13.53 15.16 25.72
C GLU A 95 -12.63 14.19 24.95
N GLN A 96 -12.88 14.03 23.64
CA GLN A 96 -12.04 13.23 22.74
C GLN A 96 -10.59 13.73 22.71
N LEU A 97 -10.38 15.05 22.62
CA LEU A 97 -9.03 15.61 22.61
C LEU A 97 -8.30 15.35 23.93
N TRP A 98 -9.00 15.46 25.06
CA TRP A 98 -8.44 15.16 26.37
C TRP A 98 -8.03 13.69 26.47
N GLU A 99 -8.96 12.77 26.22
CA GLU A 99 -8.77 11.33 26.35
C GLU A 99 -7.69 10.77 25.42
N THR A 100 -7.60 11.30 24.19
CA THR A 100 -6.69 10.75 23.18
C THR A 100 -5.31 11.40 23.17
N THR A 101 -5.23 12.69 23.52
CA THR A 101 -4.02 13.50 23.26
C THR A 101 -3.41 14.09 24.53
N LEU A 102 -4.20 14.45 25.54
CA LEU A 102 -3.71 15.20 26.71
C LEU A 102 -3.53 14.35 27.98
N ASP A 103 -4.36 13.31 28.15
CA ASP A 103 -4.31 12.42 29.31
C ASP A 103 -2.93 11.75 29.42
N LYS A 104 -2.29 11.89 30.58
CA LYS A 104 -0.96 11.34 30.87
C LYS A 104 -0.88 9.83 30.70
N ASP A 105 -1.99 9.11 30.91
CA ASP A 105 -2.04 7.66 30.90
C ASP A 105 -2.32 7.09 29.50
N ALA A 106 -2.83 7.92 28.57
CA ALA A 106 -3.18 7.53 27.20
C ALA A 106 -2.36 8.23 26.11
N ARG A 107 -1.78 9.40 26.38
CA ARG A 107 -1.07 10.20 25.38
C ARG A 107 0.21 9.54 24.89
N SER A 108 0.50 9.75 23.61
CA SER A 108 1.79 9.43 23.00
C SER A 108 2.58 10.72 22.78
N LEU A 109 3.76 10.85 23.39
CA LEU A 109 4.64 11.99 23.22
C LEU A 109 5.86 11.61 22.37
N LEU A 110 6.25 12.51 21.46
CA LEU A 110 7.48 12.40 20.70
C LEU A 110 8.53 13.35 21.29
N GLN A 111 9.68 12.83 21.71
CA GLN A 111 10.80 13.63 22.19
C GLN A 111 11.64 14.14 21.01
N VAL A 112 11.91 15.45 20.98
CA VAL A 112 12.70 16.10 19.92
C VAL A 112 14.12 16.40 20.42
N TYR A 113 15.13 16.15 19.58
CA TYR A 113 16.54 16.41 19.84
C TYR A 113 17.06 17.54 18.93
N VAL A 114 18.22 18.11 19.27
CA VAL A 114 18.79 19.28 18.56
C VAL A 114 19.04 19.00 17.07
N ASP A 115 19.52 17.81 16.71
CA ASP A 115 19.74 17.43 15.30
C ASP A 115 18.45 17.49 14.45
N HIS A 116 17.29 17.29 15.08
CA HIS A 116 16.00 17.43 14.40
C HIS A 116 15.64 18.90 14.13
N ALA A 117 16.16 19.84 14.94
CA ALA A 117 15.95 21.27 14.71
C ALA A 117 16.70 21.75 13.45
N ASP A 118 17.94 21.30 13.25
CA ASP A 118 18.70 21.61 12.03
C ASP A 118 18.02 21.01 10.79
N THR A 119 17.49 19.79 10.93
CA THR A 119 16.70 19.15 9.85
C THR A 119 15.44 19.96 9.55
N ALA A 120 14.70 20.41 10.56
CA ALA A 120 13.50 21.21 10.40
C ALA A 120 13.80 22.58 9.76
N ASP A 121 14.88 23.25 10.14
CA ASP A 121 15.29 24.53 9.56
C ASP A 121 15.71 24.38 8.08
N SER A 122 16.42 23.30 7.75
CA SER A 122 16.77 22.99 6.36
C SER A 122 15.53 22.72 5.49
N MET A 123 14.54 21.99 6.02
CA MET A 123 13.25 21.75 5.35
C MET A 123 12.48 23.06 5.18
N PHE A 124 12.44 23.90 6.22
CA PHE A 124 11.80 25.22 6.16
C PHE A 124 12.44 26.08 5.06
N THR A 125 13.76 26.16 5.03
CA THR A 125 14.48 26.93 4.01
C THR A 125 14.24 26.37 2.60
N ARG A 126 14.22 25.05 2.42
CA ARG A 126 13.95 24.41 1.11
C ARG A 126 12.51 24.63 0.62
N LEU A 127 11.53 24.62 1.52
CA LEU A 127 10.11 24.74 1.18
C LEU A 127 9.59 26.17 1.13
N MET A 128 10.09 27.04 2.00
CA MET A 128 9.58 28.40 2.22
C MET A 128 10.60 29.49 1.85
N GLY A 129 11.84 29.13 1.53
CA GLY A 129 12.87 30.07 1.07
C GLY A 129 12.62 30.59 -0.34
N GLU A 130 13.36 31.62 -0.74
CA GLU A 130 13.10 32.36 -1.99
C GLU A 130 13.44 31.58 -3.27
N LEU A 131 14.27 30.54 -3.17
CA LEU A 131 14.70 29.73 -4.30
C LEU A 131 13.60 28.75 -4.73
N VAL A 132 13.15 28.89 -5.98
CA VAL A 132 12.06 28.08 -6.55
C VAL A 132 12.51 26.66 -6.92
N GLU A 133 13.72 26.50 -7.45
CA GLU A 133 14.24 25.23 -7.96
C GLU A 133 14.29 24.13 -6.88
N PRO A 134 14.91 24.36 -5.70
CA PRO A 134 15.04 23.32 -4.66
C PRO A 134 13.69 22.87 -4.08
N ARG A 135 12.72 23.79 -4.07
CA ARG A 135 11.34 23.53 -3.66
C ARG A 135 10.62 22.63 -4.66
N ARG A 136 10.75 22.93 -5.96
CA ARG A 136 10.09 22.16 -7.03
C ARG A 136 10.62 20.73 -7.06
N ASP A 137 11.93 20.56 -6.97
CA ASP A 137 12.55 19.24 -6.96
C ASP A 137 12.08 18.41 -5.77
N PHE A 138 11.98 19.02 -4.58
CA PHE A 138 11.42 18.37 -3.39
C PHE A 138 9.97 17.91 -3.61
N ILE A 139 9.10 18.81 -4.10
CA ILE A 139 7.69 18.46 -4.31
C ILE A 139 7.55 17.32 -5.31
N GLN A 140 8.35 17.31 -6.39
CA GLN A 140 8.30 16.25 -7.40
C GLN A 140 8.82 14.91 -6.88
N GLU A 141 9.94 14.92 -6.15
CA GLU A 141 10.56 13.74 -5.56
C GLU A 141 9.62 13.04 -4.58
N PHE A 142 8.97 13.81 -3.69
CA PHE A 142 8.09 13.29 -2.64
C PHE A 142 6.61 13.24 -3.03
N ALA A 143 6.25 13.56 -4.28
CA ALA A 143 4.85 13.65 -4.73
C ALA A 143 4.07 12.33 -4.57
N LEU A 144 4.76 11.19 -4.73
CA LEU A 144 4.16 9.86 -4.63
C LEU A 144 4.12 9.32 -3.19
N GLU A 145 4.92 9.90 -2.29
CA GLU A 145 4.90 9.60 -0.86
C GLU A 145 3.86 10.43 -0.11
N ALA A 146 3.48 11.58 -0.67
CA ALA A 146 2.36 12.34 -0.19
C ALA A 146 1.09 11.48 -0.34
N GLU A 147 0.54 11.03 0.79
CA GLU A 147 -0.79 10.45 0.82
C GLU A 147 -1.78 11.52 0.35
N VAL A 148 -2.14 11.48 -0.95
CA VAL A 148 -3.24 12.28 -1.47
C VAL A 148 -4.51 11.71 -0.85
N ASP A 149 -5.03 12.41 0.16
CA ASP A 149 -6.31 12.08 0.78
C ASP A 149 -7.40 12.02 -0.30
N ALA A 150 -7.84 10.81 -0.66
CA ALA A 150 -9.05 10.54 -1.44
C ALA A 150 -10.21 10.15 -0.51
#